data_AF-A0A0H5R870-F1
#
_entry.id   AF-A0A0H5R870-F1
#
_cell.length_a   1.000
_cell.length_b   1.000
_cell.length_c   1.000
_cell.angle_alpha   90.00
_cell.angle_beta   90.00
_cell.angle_gamma   90.00
#
_symmetry.space_group_name_H-M   'P 1'
#
loop_
_entity.id
_entity.type
_entity.pdbx_description
1 polymer ?
#
loop_
_entity_poly.entity_id
_entity_poly.type
_entity_poly.pdbx_seq_one_letter_code
_entity_poly.pdbx_strand_id
1 'polypeptide(L)'
;GLGRDQQTVPFLPIAKGRRVHQVRESMQARLEASNALLRVHPAAIMDDVFNCAHAYLCDGIDAFEMTMNQSLPEPNAPLITDVAEAIHSKIVKALDVNFDKMELYAMGNILSLPEDLINSPFQEKVEEPNGTTALQQLSQEEQELDQEHMSLRKQIRFADVANRMLKSKLSYLDNQYSGLDQMMSDVEAFSEQLPTLQAACLKVDQEVRTHAAQVEKLSSEVGDPKRIFSPRDSFRFPNGHFSLQNVNEFAAYCQ
;
A
#
# COMPACT_ATOMS: atom_id res chain seq x y z
N GLY A 1 29.96 -43.87 65.68
CA GLY A 1 30.03 -44.71 64.47
C GLY A 1 28.90 -44.35 63.55
N LEU A 2 29.22 -44.01 62.30
CA LEU A 2 28.40 -44.11 61.09
C LEU A 2 29.22 -43.43 59.98
N GLY A 3 30.09 -44.22 59.35
CA GLY A 3 30.83 -43.81 58.15
C GLY A 3 29.87 -43.72 56.98
N ARG A 4 29.88 -42.58 56.28
CA ARG A 4 29.20 -42.41 54.99
C ARG A 4 30.21 -42.75 53.91
N ASP A 5 30.04 -43.92 53.29
CA ASP A 5 30.75 -44.31 52.08
C ASP A 5 30.36 -43.37 50.94
N GLN A 6 31.34 -42.59 50.47
CA GLN A 6 31.22 -41.83 49.24
C GLN A 6 31.35 -42.81 48.07
N GLN A 7 30.22 -43.25 47.53
CA GLN A 7 30.18 -43.94 46.25
C GLN A 7 30.53 -42.94 45.14
N THR A 8 31.77 -42.99 44.67
CA THR A 8 32.20 -42.38 43.42
C THR A 8 31.49 -43.08 42.26
N VAL A 9 30.47 -42.44 41.71
CA VAL A 9 29.80 -42.89 40.49
C VAL A 9 30.79 -42.73 39.32
N PRO A 10 31.07 -43.78 38.53
CA PRO A 10 31.99 -43.69 37.41
C PRO A 10 31.43 -42.74 36.34
N PHE A 11 32.20 -41.70 36.02
CA PHE A 11 31.95 -40.83 34.88
C PHE A 11 32.05 -41.66 33.59
N LEU A 12 30.90 -42.02 33.02
CA LEU A 12 30.84 -42.59 31.68
C LEU A 12 31.25 -41.51 30.66
N PRO A 13 32.16 -41.80 29.72
CA PRO A 13 32.57 -40.86 28.70
C PRO A 13 31.36 -40.52 27.83
N ILE A 14 31.05 -39.22 27.78
CA ILE A 14 29.90 -38.73 27.04
C ILE A 14 30.21 -38.85 25.54
N ALA A 15 29.70 -39.91 24.91
CA ALA A 15 29.67 -40.07 23.46
C ALA A 15 28.68 -39.07 22.84
N LYS A 16 29.00 -37.78 22.91
CA LYS A 16 28.11 -36.65 22.61
C LYS A 16 27.88 -36.40 21.11
N GLY A 17 28.60 -37.10 20.21
CA GLY A 17 28.53 -36.86 18.77
C GLY A 17 27.61 -37.82 17.99
N ARG A 18 27.77 -39.14 18.18
CA ARG A 18 27.11 -40.13 17.30
C ARG A 18 25.59 -40.22 17.48
N ARG A 19 25.09 -40.11 18.72
CA ARG A 19 23.64 -40.19 18.97
C ARG A 19 22.87 -39.01 18.41
N VAL A 20 23.45 -37.81 18.45
CA VAL A 20 22.79 -36.60 17.94
C VAL A 20 22.65 -36.68 16.41
N HIS A 21 23.69 -37.17 15.73
CA HIS A 21 23.64 -37.33 14.28
C HIS A 21 22.59 -38.36 13.84
N GLN A 22 22.54 -39.51 14.53
CA GLN A 22 21.61 -40.59 14.21
C GLN A 22 20.14 -40.19 14.43
N VAL A 23 19.85 -39.44 15.50
CA VAL A 23 18.49 -38.92 15.76
C VAL A 23 18.07 -37.88 14.71
N ARG A 24 19.00 -37.06 14.23
CA ARG A 24 18.71 -36.08 13.18
C ARG A 24 18.40 -36.75 11.85
N GLU A 25 19.16 -37.77 11.49
CA GLU A 25 18.93 -38.56 10.27
C GLU A 25 17.58 -39.28 10.31
N SER A 26 17.23 -39.92 11.45
CA SER A 26 15.94 -40.60 11.57
C SER A 26 14.77 -39.62 11.52
N MET A 27 14.89 -38.46 12.18
CA MET A 27 13.86 -37.41 12.11
C MET A 27 13.68 -36.89 10.68
N GLN A 28 14.78 -36.69 9.94
CA GLN A 28 14.71 -36.21 8.57
C GLN A 28 14.07 -37.24 7.63
N ALA A 29 14.41 -38.53 7.75
CA ALA A 29 13.78 -39.59 6.97
C ALA A 29 12.26 -39.66 7.25
N ARG A 30 11.84 -39.50 8.51
CA ARG A 30 10.41 -39.46 8.87
C ARG A 30 9.68 -38.25 8.28
N LEU A 31 10.34 -37.11 8.18
CA LEU A 31 9.78 -35.90 7.55
C LEU A 31 9.66 -36.06 6.03
N GLU A 32 10.67 -36.65 5.38
CA GLU A 32 10.63 -36.94 3.94
C GLU A 32 9.51 -37.92 3.59
N ALA A 33 9.36 -38.99 4.37
CA ALA A 33 8.25 -39.93 4.22
C ALA A 33 6.88 -39.23 4.43
N SER A 34 6.79 -38.33 5.40
CA SER A 34 5.56 -37.57 5.67
C SER A 34 5.23 -36.61 4.52
N ASN A 35 6.24 -35.95 3.95
CA ASN A 35 6.09 -35.09 2.78
C ASN A 35 5.57 -35.89 1.57
N ALA A 36 6.07 -37.11 1.35
CA ALA A 36 5.55 -37.98 0.29
C ALA A 36 4.06 -38.34 0.50
N LEU A 37 3.66 -38.64 1.74
CA LEU A 37 2.29 -38.98 2.09
C LEU A 37 1.33 -37.77 2.01
N LEU A 38 1.70 -36.65 2.61
CA LEU A 38 0.89 -35.43 2.69
C LEU A 38 0.91 -34.61 1.39
N ARG A 39 1.87 -34.89 0.49
CA ARG A 39 2.17 -34.11 -0.73
C ARG A 39 2.48 -32.64 -0.47
N VAL A 40 2.74 -32.28 0.78
CA VAL A 40 3.08 -30.94 1.26
C VAL A 40 4.11 -31.10 2.37
N HIS A 41 5.12 -30.22 2.37
CA HIS A 41 6.15 -30.25 3.38
C HIS A 41 5.56 -29.85 4.74
N PRO A 42 5.74 -30.62 5.83
CA PRO A 42 5.16 -30.32 7.14
C PRO A 42 5.45 -28.90 7.66
N ALA A 43 6.65 -28.37 7.39
CA ALA A 43 7.00 -27.00 7.77
C ALA A 43 6.11 -25.95 7.07
N ALA A 44 5.74 -26.16 5.80
CA ALA A 44 4.88 -25.22 5.08
C ALA A 44 3.47 -25.15 5.69
N ILE A 45 2.95 -26.27 6.21
CA ILE A 45 1.67 -26.30 6.94
C ILE A 45 1.79 -25.45 8.21
N MET A 46 2.89 -25.59 8.95
CA MET A 46 3.11 -24.81 10.17
C MET A 46 3.30 -23.32 9.88
N ASP A 47 4.01 -22.98 8.81
CA ASP A 47 4.17 -21.60 8.34
C ASP A 47 2.80 -20.97 8.03
N ASP A 48 1.92 -21.69 7.33
CA ASP A 48 0.56 -21.23 7.04
C ASP A 48 -0.27 -21.02 8.32
N VAL A 49 -0.16 -21.93 9.29
CA VAL A 49 -0.86 -21.82 10.58
C VAL A 49 -0.35 -20.61 11.38
N PHE A 50 0.98 -20.37 11.39
CA PHE A 50 1.57 -19.20 12.03
C PHE A 50 1.12 -17.90 11.36
N ASN A 51 1.19 -17.84 10.02
CA ASN A 51 0.77 -16.66 9.25
C ASN A 51 -0.72 -16.35 9.48
N CYS A 52 -1.58 -17.37 9.52
CA CYS A 52 -2.99 -17.20 9.87
C CYS A 52 -3.17 -16.65 11.29
N ALA A 53 -2.47 -17.22 12.28
CA ALA A 53 -2.58 -16.77 13.66
C ALA A 53 -2.09 -15.32 13.85
N HIS A 54 -1.01 -14.95 13.17
CA HIS A 54 -0.50 -13.58 13.15
C HIS A 54 -1.49 -12.62 12.49
N ALA A 55 -2.08 -13.00 11.35
CA ALA A 55 -3.10 -12.17 10.68
C ALA A 55 -4.31 -11.91 11.60
N TYR A 56 -4.84 -12.95 12.26
CA TYR A 56 -5.95 -12.78 13.22
C TYR A 56 -5.57 -11.94 14.43
N LEU A 57 -4.30 -11.99 14.88
CA LEU A 57 -3.82 -11.12 15.93
C LEU A 57 -3.85 -9.65 15.48
N CYS A 58 -3.37 -9.34 14.27
CA CYS A 58 -3.42 -7.99 13.71
C CYS A 58 -4.88 -7.49 13.63
N ASP A 59 -5.79 -8.28 13.04
CA ASP A 59 -7.21 -7.94 12.95
C ASP A 59 -7.83 -7.66 14.33
N GLY A 60 -7.44 -8.44 15.34
CA GLY A 60 -7.90 -8.28 16.72
C GLY A 60 -7.39 -6.99 17.39
N ILE A 61 -6.15 -6.60 17.11
CA ILE A 61 -5.57 -5.34 17.61
C ILE A 61 -6.20 -4.14 16.90
N ASP A 62 -6.41 -4.19 15.58
CA ASP A 62 -7.06 -3.14 14.82
C ASP A 62 -8.50 -2.92 15.30
N ALA A 63 -9.24 -4.00 15.54
CA ALA A 63 -10.58 -3.95 16.11
C ALA A 63 -10.60 -3.38 17.54
N PHE A 64 -9.59 -3.72 18.36
CA PHE A 64 -9.42 -3.17 19.70
C PHE A 64 -9.16 -1.66 19.65
N GLU A 65 -8.22 -1.21 18.81
CA GLU A 65 -7.91 0.22 18.61
C GLU A 65 -9.13 0.99 18.12
N MET A 66 -9.83 0.47 17.11
CA MET A 66 -11.05 1.08 16.59
C MET A 66 -12.12 1.24 17.69
N THR A 67 -12.33 0.21 18.51
CA THR A 67 -13.32 0.24 19.60
C THR A 67 -12.94 1.25 20.69
N MET A 68 -11.65 1.37 21.01
CA MET A 68 -11.15 2.32 21.99
C MET A 68 -11.27 3.76 21.50
N ASN A 69 -10.95 4.02 20.23
CA ASN A 69 -11.11 5.32 19.59
C ASN A 69 -12.59 5.76 19.53
N GLN A 70 -13.53 4.81 19.39
CA GLN A 70 -14.96 5.11 19.45
C GLN A 70 -15.47 5.40 20.87
N SER A 71 -14.84 4.81 21.89
CA SER A 71 -15.31 4.87 23.28
C SER A 71 -14.71 6.03 24.09
N LEU A 72 -13.57 6.56 23.66
CA LEU A 72 -12.81 7.60 24.37
C LEU A 72 -12.80 8.92 23.58
N PRO A 73 -12.66 10.07 24.25
CA PRO A 73 -12.61 11.37 23.57
C PRO A 73 -11.34 11.52 22.71
N GLU A 74 -11.45 12.23 21.57
CA GLU A 74 -10.40 12.40 20.55
C GLU A 74 -8.97 12.76 21.01
N PRO A 75 -8.71 13.59 22.06
CA PRO A 75 -7.33 13.89 22.46
C PRO A 75 -6.52 12.65 22.89
N ASN A 76 -7.16 11.50 23.11
CA ASN A 76 -6.50 10.26 23.49
C ASN A 76 -6.12 9.35 22.32
N ALA A 77 -6.53 9.67 21.08
CA ALA A 77 -6.24 8.84 19.91
C ALA A 77 -4.75 8.43 19.76
N PRO A 78 -3.75 9.34 19.86
CA PRO A 78 -2.35 8.93 19.73
C PRO A 78 -1.89 8.00 20.87
N LEU A 79 -2.40 8.21 22.09
CA LEU A 79 -2.08 7.34 23.22
C LEU A 79 -2.66 5.93 23.05
N ILE A 80 -3.85 5.82 22.43
CA ILE A 80 -4.50 4.53 22.15
C ILE A 80 -3.66 3.74 21.14
N THR A 81 -3.18 4.38 20.08
CA THR A 81 -2.29 3.76 19.09
C THR A 81 -0.99 3.27 19.74
N ASP A 82 -0.31 4.10 20.55
CA ASP A 82 0.91 3.71 21.26
C ASP A 82 0.69 2.49 22.17
N VAL A 83 -0.46 2.43 22.85
CA VAL A 83 -0.82 1.31 23.73
C VAL A 83 -1.14 0.05 22.91
N ALA A 84 -1.87 0.19 21.80
CA ALA A 84 -2.20 -0.92 20.90
C ALA A 84 -0.92 -1.55 20.31
N GLU A 85 0.03 -0.73 19.84
CA GLU A 85 1.34 -1.19 19.37
C GLU A 85 2.14 -1.90 20.46
N ALA A 86 2.14 -1.37 21.69
CA ALA A 86 2.84 -1.99 22.81
C ALA A 86 2.22 -3.36 23.21
N ILE A 87 0.89 -3.49 23.13
CA ILE A 87 0.19 -4.76 23.34
C ILE A 87 0.54 -5.73 22.22
N HIS A 88 0.44 -5.29 20.96
CA HIS A 88 0.78 -6.09 19.78
C HIS A 88 2.20 -6.65 19.87
N SER A 89 3.20 -5.81 20.14
CA SER A 89 4.60 -6.24 20.27
C SER A 89 4.82 -7.28 21.37
N LYS A 90 4.09 -7.17 22.49
CA LYS A 90 4.17 -8.16 23.58
C LYS A 90 3.52 -9.49 23.19
N ILE A 91 2.36 -9.45 22.53
CA ILE A 91 1.66 -10.67 22.12
C ILE A 91 2.44 -11.39 21.03
N VAL A 92 2.96 -10.67 20.02
CA VAL A 92 3.77 -11.28 18.94
C VAL A 92 4.97 -12.03 19.52
N LYS A 93 5.74 -11.42 20.42
CA LYS A 93 6.87 -12.10 21.07
C LYS A 93 6.46 -13.37 21.84
N ALA A 94 5.29 -13.34 22.49
CA ALA A 94 4.78 -14.51 23.19
C ALA A 94 4.26 -15.57 22.21
N LEU A 95 3.66 -15.15 21.10
CA LEU A 95 3.17 -15.99 20.03
C LEU A 95 4.33 -16.74 19.38
N ASP A 96 5.40 -16.04 18.97
CA ASP A 96 6.61 -16.64 18.38
C ASP A 96 7.16 -17.78 19.24
N VAL A 97 7.43 -17.51 20.53
CA VAL A 97 8.02 -18.50 21.44
C VAL A 97 7.11 -19.72 21.66
N ASN A 98 5.78 -19.54 21.63
CA ASN A 98 4.84 -20.64 21.80
C ASN A 98 4.62 -21.40 20.50
N PHE A 99 4.64 -20.72 19.37
CA PHE A 99 4.55 -21.34 18.05
C PHE A 99 5.80 -22.14 17.72
N ASP A 100 7.00 -21.69 18.08
CA ASP A 100 8.23 -22.50 17.95
C ASP A 100 8.09 -23.86 18.66
N LYS A 101 7.53 -23.85 19.88
CA LYS A 101 7.30 -25.08 20.65
C LYS A 101 6.21 -25.95 20.02
N MET A 102 5.14 -25.32 19.54
CA MET A 102 4.05 -26.02 18.85
C MET A 102 4.54 -26.64 17.54
N GLU A 103 5.36 -25.94 16.78
CA GLU A 103 5.97 -26.39 15.53
C GLU A 103 6.85 -27.61 15.77
N LEU A 104 7.77 -27.53 16.75
CA LEU A 104 8.60 -28.66 17.15
C LEU A 104 7.76 -29.86 17.59
N TYR A 105 6.69 -29.63 18.35
CA TYR A 105 5.80 -30.70 18.78
C TYR A 105 5.03 -31.32 17.61
N ALA A 106 4.47 -30.48 16.72
CA ALA A 106 3.71 -30.91 15.56
C ALA A 106 4.60 -31.72 14.61
N MET A 107 5.79 -31.22 14.28
CA MET A 107 6.77 -31.93 13.44
C MET A 107 7.29 -33.22 14.07
N GLY A 108 7.35 -33.32 15.41
CA GLY A 108 7.81 -34.53 16.08
C GLY A 108 6.75 -35.63 16.22
N ASN A 109 5.48 -35.23 16.42
CA ASN A 109 4.44 -36.13 16.90
C ASN A 109 3.22 -36.23 15.99
N ILE A 110 2.81 -35.14 15.35
CA ILE A 110 1.54 -35.07 14.60
C ILE A 110 1.80 -35.26 13.11
N LEU A 111 2.73 -34.47 12.55
CA LEU A 111 3.05 -34.41 11.14
C LEU A 111 4.21 -35.35 10.75
N SER A 112 4.63 -36.23 11.65
CA SER A 112 5.73 -37.17 11.40
C SER A 112 5.22 -38.60 11.43
N LEU A 113 5.58 -39.37 10.41
CA LEU A 113 5.25 -40.78 10.34
C LEU A 113 6.04 -41.58 11.38
N PRO A 114 5.39 -42.47 12.14
CA PRO A 114 6.07 -43.48 12.97
C PRO A 114 7.03 -44.33 12.13
N GLU A 115 8.19 -44.69 12.68
CA GLU A 115 9.21 -45.49 11.98
C GLU A 115 8.67 -46.86 11.51
N ASP A 116 7.78 -47.45 12.30
CA ASP A 116 7.13 -48.73 11.98
C ASP A 116 6.24 -48.66 10.72
N LEU A 117 5.74 -47.47 10.37
CA LEU A 117 4.88 -47.27 9.20
C LEU A 117 5.67 -46.95 7.93
N ILE A 118 6.90 -46.41 8.07
CA ILE A 118 7.75 -46.07 6.92
C ILE A 118 8.13 -47.34 6.14
N ASN A 119 8.51 -48.40 6.85
CA ASN A 119 8.88 -49.67 6.22
C ASN A 119 7.68 -50.61 5.99
N SER A 120 6.45 -50.11 6.20
CA SER A 120 5.27 -50.94 6.04
C SER A 120 4.87 -51.02 4.55
N PRO A 121 4.33 -52.17 4.09
CA PRO A 121 3.85 -52.34 2.71
C PRO A 121 2.65 -51.43 2.38
N PHE A 122 2.21 -50.59 3.32
CA PHE A 122 1.20 -49.57 3.09
C PHE A 122 1.73 -48.44 2.20
N GLN A 123 3.04 -48.15 2.20
CA GLN A 123 3.63 -47.17 1.28
C GLN A 123 3.71 -47.70 -0.16
N GLU A 124 4.09 -48.96 -0.37
CA GLU A 124 4.15 -49.58 -1.72
C GLU A 124 2.76 -49.61 -2.41
N LYS A 125 1.68 -49.79 -1.64
CA LYS A 125 0.31 -49.78 -2.18
C LYS A 125 -0.17 -48.41 -2.67
N VAL A 126 0.48 -47.33 -2.25
CA VAL A 126 0.15 -45.97 -2.73
C VAL A 126 0.84 -45.70 -4.07
N GLU A 127 1.92 -46.40 -4.40
CA GLU A 127 2.72 -46.15 -5.61
C GLU A 127 2.46 -47.13 -6.77
N GLU A 128 1.98 -48.35 -6.52
CA GLU A 128 1.69 -49.31 -7.61
C GLU A 128 0.20 -49.68 -7.72
N PRO A 129 -0.57 -49.03 -8.61
CA PRO A 129 -1.89 -49.53 -8.97
C PRO A 129 -1.75 -50.66 -10.01
N ASN A 130 -1.62 -51.89 -9.50
CA ASN A 130 -1.97 -53.16 -10.15
C ASN A 130 -1.17 -53.59 -11.41
N GLY A 131 -0.94 -54.90 -11.53
CA GLY A 131 -0.09 -55.52 -12.55
C GLY A 131 -0.53 -55.39 -14.01
N THR A 132 0.33 -55.90 -14.89
CA THR A 132 0.40 -55.91 -16.38
C THR A 132 -0.84 -55.67 -17.25
N THR A 133 -2.07 -55.89 -16.81
CA THR A 133 -3.30 -55.40 -17.48
C THR A 133 -3.52 -53.90 -17.29
N ALA A 134 -2.95 -53.31 -16.24
CA ALA A 134 -2.97 -51.88 -15.98
C ALA A 134 -2.11 -51.09 -16.98
N LEU A 135 -1.07 -51.67 -17.58
CA LEU A 135 -0.14 -50.95 -18.46
C LEU A 135 -0.80 -50.35 -19.72
N GLN A 136 -1.82 -51.00 -20.27
CA GLN A 136 -2.61 -50.46 -21.39
C GLN A 136 -3.64 -49.41 -20.94
N GLN A 137 -4.23 -49.58 -19.75
CA GLN A 137 -5.15 -48.59 -19.17
C GLN A 137 -4.38 -47.32 -18.76
N LEU A 138 -3.21 -47.49 -18.15
CA LEU A 138 -2.27 -46.43 -17.80
C LEU A 138 -1.85 -45.62 -19.02
N SER A 139 -1.62 -46.26 -20.17
CA SER A 139 -1.25 -45.52 -21.40
C SER A 139 -2.37 -44.63 -21.93
N GLN A 140 -3.64 -45.04 -21.81
CA GLN A 140 -4.78 -44.19 -22.19
C GLN A 140 -5.01 -43.09 -21.17
N GLU A 141 -4.97 -43.42 -19.88
CA GLU A 141 -5.09 -42.46 -18.78
C GLU A 141 -3.97 -41.41 -18.82
N GLU A 142 -2.72 -41.81 -19.12
CA GLU A 142 -1.58 -40.89 -19.28
C GLU A 142 -1.83 -39.92 -20.44
N GLN A 143 -2.35 -40.41 -21.57
CA GLN A 143 -2.69 -39.55 -22.70
C GLN A 143 -3.84 -38.57 -22.38
N GLU A 144 -4.83 -39.00 -21.59
CA GLU A 144 -5.92 -38.15 -21.11
C GLU A 144 -5.40 -37.09 -20.13
N LEU A 145 -4.56 -37.48 -19.17
CA LEU A 145 -3.90 -36.58 -18.22
C LEU A 145 -3.00 -35.56 -18.90
N ASP A 146 -2.27 -35.96 -19.94
CA ASP A 146 -1.46 -35.02 -20.74
C ASP A 146 -2.32 -34.00 -21.48
N GLN A 147 -3.46 -34.43 -22.02
CA GLN A 147 -4.41 -33.52 -22.65
C GLN A 147 -5.04 -32.57 -21.64
N GLU A 148 -5.44 -33.07 -20.47
CA GLU A 148 -5.97 -32.27 -19.39
C GLU A 148 -4.93 -31.27 -18.88
N HIS A 149 -3.70 -31.70 -18.64
CA HIS A 149 -2.60 -30.86 -18.19
C HIS A 149 -2.26 -29.79 -19.23
N MET A 150 -2.27 -30.12 -20.53
CA MET A 150 -2.14 -29.11 -21.59
C MET A 150 -3.32 -28.13 -21.61
N SER A 151 -4.55 -28.60 -21.38
CA SER A 151 -5.74 -27.76 -21.29
C SER A 151 -5.65 -26.79 -20.10
N LEU A 152 -5.31 -27.30 -18.92
CA LEU A 152 -5.12 -26.52 -17.69
C LEU A 152 -3.99 -25.49 -17.86
N ARG A 153 -2.87 -25.86 -18.49
CA ARG A 153 -1.78 -24.91 -18.81
C ARG A 153 -2.26 -23.78 -19.72
N LYS A 154 -3.12 -24.08 -20.71
CA LYS A 154 -3.72 -23.04 -21.55
C LYS A 154 -4.65 -22.15 -20.72
N GLN A 155 -5.49 -22.72 -19.87
CA GLN A 155 -6.38 -21.97 -18.98
C GLN A 155 -5.62 -21.05 -18.02
N ILE A 156 -4.54 -21.53 -17.40
CA ILE A 156 -3.65 -20.73 -16.55
C ILE A 156 -3.07 -19.56 -17.34
N ARG A 157 -2.55 -19.79 -18.54
CA ARG A 157 -2.02 -18.71 -19.39
C ARG A 157 -3.09 -17.67 -19.75
N PHE A 158 -4.31 -18.10 -20.05
CA PHE A 158 -5.41 -17.18 -20.31
C PHE A 158 -5.78 -16.37 -19.06
N ALA A 159 -5.84 -17.03 -17.90
CA ALA A 159 -6.08 -16.36 -16.62
C ALA A 159 -4.98 -15.34 -16.30
N ASP A 160 -3.70 -15.66 -16.55
CA ASP A 160 -2.57 -14.75 -16.34
C ASP A 160 -2.62 -13.52 -17.25
N VAL A 161 -3.03 -13.71 -18.51
CA VAL A 161 -3.22 -12.58 -19.44
C VAL A 161 -4.39 -11.72 -18.98
N ALA A 162 -5.51 -12.33 -18.60
CA ALA A 162 -6.68 -11.62 -18.08
C ALA A 162 -6.34 -10.85 -16.79
N ASN A 163 -5.61 -11.46 -15.87
CA ASN A 163 -5.17 -10.83 -14.61
C ASN A 163 -4.24 -9.64 -14.87
N ARG A 164 -3.28 -9.77 -15.81
CA ARG A 164 -2.43 -8.63 -16.22
C ARG A 164 -3.24 -7.49 -16.84
N MET A 165 -4.23 -7.80 -17.68
CA MET A 165 -5.14 -6.79 -18.25
C MET A 165 -5.98 -6.11 -17.17
N LEU A 166 -6.51 -6.87 -16.20
CA LEU A 166 -7.28 -6.33 -15.09
C LEU A 166 -6.42 -5.44 -14.20
N LYS A 167 -5.19 -5.84 -13.86
CA LYS A 167 -4.24 -5.00 -13.11
C LYS A 167 -3.89 -3.70 -13.84
N SER A 168 -3.69 -3.77 -15.15
CA SER A 168 -3.45 -2.59 -15.99
C SER A 168 -4.66 -1.64 -15.97
N LYS A 169 -5.88 -2.18 -16.06
CA LYS A 169 -7.12 -1.39 -15.94
C LYS A 169 -7.32 -0.78 -14.55
N LEU A 170 -7.03 -1.53 -13.49
CA LEU A 170 -7.09 -1.00 -12.11
C LEU A 170 -6.12 0.16 -11.94
N SER A 171 -4.86 0.00 -12.34
CA SER A 171 -3.87 1.08 -12.28
C SER A 171 -4.29 2.31 -13.09
N TYR A 172 -4.91 2.12 -14.25
CA TYR A 172 -5.48 3.22 -15.03
C TYR A 172 -6.59 3.96 -14.28
N LEU A 173 -7.52 3.22 -13.66
CA LEU A 173 -8.61 3.79 -12.88
C LEU A 173 -8.09 4.50 -11.62
N ASP A 174 -7.09 3.95 -10.93
CA ASP A 174 -6.47 4.59 -9.77
C ASP A 174 -5.83 5.94 -10.15
N ASN A 175 -5.15 5.99 -11.31
CA ASN A 175 -4.61 7.25 -11.83
C ASN A 175 -5.72 8.25 -12.15
N GLN A 176 -6.84 7.81 -12.73
CA GLN A 176 -8.00 8.69 -12.97
C GLN A 176 -8.61 9.20 -11.66
N TYR A 177 -8.73 8.34 -10.66
CA TYR A 177 -9.26 8.71 -9.35
C TYR A 177 -8.37 9.74 -8.66
N SER A 178 -7.05 9.53 -8.65
CA SER A 178 -6.10 10.51 -8.11
C SER A 178 -6.17 11.87 -8.83
N GLY A 179 -6.41 11.87 -10.15
CA GLY A 179 -6.65 13.09 -10.92
C GLY A 179 -7.94 13.80 -10.53
N LEU A 180 -9.02 13.06 -10.27
CA LEU A 180 -10.28 13.63 -9.79
C LEU A 180 -10.14 14.20 -8.38
N ASP A 181 -9.43 13.51 -7.48
CA ASP A 181 -9.15 14.00 -6.13
C ASP A 181 -8.35 15.31 -6.17
N GLN A 182 -7.34 15.40 -7.04
CA GLN A 182 -6.60 16.65 -7.24
C GLN A 182 -7.51 17.77 -7.76
N MET A 183 -8.36 17.48 -8.76
CA MET A 183 -9.31 18.48 -9.27
C MET A 183 -10.31 18.93 -8.19
N MET A 184 -10.78 18.02 -7.34
CA MET A 184 -11.63 18.38 -6.20
C MET A 184 -10.89 19.28 -5.22
N SER A 185 -9.66 18.93 -4.86
CA SER A 185 -8.82 19.76 -3.99
C SER A 185 -8.58 21.15 -4.58
N ASP A 186 -8.37 21.26 -5.88
CA ASP A 186 -8.17 22.54 -6.57
C ASP A 186 -9.46 23.39 -6.57
N VAL A 187 -10.63 22.75 -6.74
CA VAL A 187 -11.95 23.41 -6.65
C VAL A 187 -12.23 23.91 -5.23
N GLU A 188 -11.90 23.12 -4.22
CA GLU A 188 -12.01 23.53 -2.81
C GLU A 188 -11.10 24.72 -2.51
N ALA A 189 -9.83 24.64 -2.91
CA ALA A 189 -8.88 25.74 -2.74
C ALA A 189 -9.32 27.02 -3.48
N PHE A 190 -9.88 26.89 -4.69
CA PHE A 190 -10.45 28.02 -5.42
C PHE A 190 -11.69 28.58 -4.73
N SER A 191 -12.57 27.72 -4.22
CA SER A 191 -13.77 28.09 -3.47
C SER A 191 -13.42 28.91 -2.22
N GLU A 192 -12.35 28.54 -1.50
CA GLU A 192 -11.83 29.31 -0.36
C GLU A 192 -11.32 30.71 -0.76
N GLN A 193 -10.84 30.88 -2.00
CA GLN A 193 -10.36 32.17 -2.51
C GLN A 193 -11.49 33.08 -3.02
N LEU A 194 -12.67 32.53 -3.34
CA LEU A 194 -13.79 33.30 -3.89
C LEU A 194 -14.21 34.51 -3.05
N PRO A 195 -14.33 34.43 -1.70
CA PRO A 195 -14.70 35.59 -0.89
C PRO A 195 -13.68 36.73 -0.98
N THR A 196 -12.39 36.39 -1.04
CA THR A 196 -11.30 37.36 -1.15
C THR A 196 -11.31 38.04 -2.52
N LEU A 197 -11.47 37.25 -3.59
CA LEU A 197 -11.62 37.77 -4.96
C LEU A 197 -12.86 38.65 -5.09
N GLN A 198 -13.99 38.23 -4.52
CA GLN A 198 -15.22 39.02 -4.49
C GLN A 198 -15.03 40.36 -3.77
N ALA A 199 -14.36 40.36 -2.61
CA ALA A 199 -14.04 41.58 -1.88
C ALA A 199 -13.12 42.52 -2.69
N ALA A 200 -12.11 41.97 -3.38
CA ALA A 200 -11.23 42.74 -4.24
C ALA A 200 -11.97 43.36 -5.43
N CYS A 201 -12.84 42.61 -6.10
CA CYS A 201 -13.67 43.12 -7.19
C CYS A 201 -14.61 44.25 -6.73
N LEU A 202 -15.25 44.10 -5.57
CA LEU A 202 -16.09 45.15 -4.98
C LEU A 202 -15.28 46.42 -4.67
N LYS A 203 -14.04 46.27 -4.20
CA LYS A 203 -13.13 47.40 -3.95
C LYS A 203 -12.78 48.15 -5.24
N VAL A 204 -12.43 47.42 -6.30
CA VAL A 204 -12.13 48.02 -7.62
C VAL A 204 -13.35 48.76 -8.18
N ASP A 205 -14.55 48.19 -8.07
CA ASP A 205 -15.79 48.87 -8.50
C ASP A 205 -16.00 50.20 -7.75
N GLN A 206 -15.76 50.20 -6.43
CA GLN A 206 -15.83 51.42 -5.62
C GLN A 206 -14.80 52.46 -6.06
N GLU A 207 -13.53 52.06 -6.28
CA GLU A 207 -12.47 52.94 -6.74
C GLU A 207 -12.81 53.56 -8.11
N VAL A 208 -13.27 52.76 -9.08
CA VAL A 208 -13.71 53.25 -10.40
C VAL A 208 -14.84 54.27 -10.27
N ARG A 209 -15.85 53.99 -9.44
CA ARG A 209 -16.96 54.94 -9.20
C ARG A 209 -16.47 56.25 -8.59
N THR A 210 -15.54 56.19 -7.63
CA THR A 210 -14.99 57.40 -7.01
C THR A 210 -14.19 58.24 -8.00
N HIS A 211 -13.38 57.61 -8.86
CA HIS A 211 -12.64 58.31 -9.90
C HIS A 211 -13.55 58.89 -10.97
N ALA A 212 -14.58 58.17 -11.41
CA ALA A 212 -15.58 58.69 -12.34
C ALA A 212 -16.27 59.95 -11.78
N ALA A 213 -16.68 59.92 -10.51
CA ALA A 213 -17.28 61.08 -9.85
C ALA A 213 -16.30 62.27 -9.70
N GLN A 214 -15.01 62.00 -9.45
CA GLN A 214 -13.97 63.05 -9.44
C GLN A 214 -13.79 63.69 -10.82
N VAL A 215 -13.78 62.88 -11.89
CA VAL A 215 -13.68 63.37 -13.27
C VAL A 215 -14.89 64.23 -13.64
N GLU A 216 -16.10 63.82 -13.24
CA GLU A 216 -17.32 64.59 -13.47
C GLU A 216 -17.31 65.92 -12.69
N LYS A 217 -16.83 65.91 -11.44
CA LYS A 217 -16.64 67.14 -10.66
C LYS A 217 -15.64 68.08 -11.35
N LEU A 218 -14.48 67.57 -11.74
CA LEU A 218 -13.44 68.36 -12.43
C LEU A 218 -13.95 68.91 -13.77
N SER A 219 -14.71 68.13 -14.54
CA SER A 219 -15.29 68.61 -15.81
C SER A 219 -16.31 69.73 -15.59
N SER A 220 -17.06 69.70 -14.48
CA SER A 220 -17.97 70.79 -14.09
C SER A 220 -17.22 72.05 -13.62
N GLU A 221 -16.09 71.90 -12.92
CA GLU A 221 -15.29 73.02 -12.40
C GLU A 221 -14.44 73.71 -13.47
N VAL A 222 -13.90 72.97 -14.44
CA VAL A 222 -13.13 73.52 -15.56
C VAL A 222 -13.99 74.46 -16.42
N GLY A 223 -15.32 74.33 -16.35
CA GLY A 223 -16.26 75.15 -17.11
C GLY A 223 -16.10 74.94 -18.62
N ASP A 224 -17.03 75.47 -19.39
CA ASP A 224 -17.04 75.34 -20.85
C ASP A 224 -15.66 75.80 -21.40
N PRO A 225 -14.80 74.90 -21.93
CA PRO A 225 -13.40 75.23 -22.26
C PRO A 225 -13.28 76.34 -23.32
N LYS A 226 -14.41 76.70 -23.94
CA LYS A 226 -14.58 77.86 -24.82
C LYS A 226 -14.50 79.22 -24.11
N ARG A 227 -14.57 79.30 -22.78
CA ARG A 227 -14.49 80.59 -22.05
C ARG A 227 -13.07 80.99 -21.62
N ILE A 228 -12.10 80.06 -21.59
CA ILE A 228 -10.76 80.34 -21.06
C ILE A 228 -9.77 80.73 -22.17
N PHE A 229 -9.98 80.28 -23.42
CA PHE A 229 -9.19 80.72 -24.57
C PHE A 229 -9.93 81.77 -25.40
N SER A 230 -9.81 83.04 -25.00
CA SER A 230 -9.99 84.14 -25.95
C SER A 230 -8.80 84.13 -26.93
N PRO A 231 -9.00 84.11 -28.26
CA PRO A 231 -7.91 84.05 -29.25
C PRO A 231 -6.95 85.27 -29.31
N ARG A 232 -6.88 86.10 -28.27
CA ARG A 232 -6.13 87.37 -28.30
C ARG A 232 -4.78 87.37 -27.59
N ASP A 233 -4.44 86.35 -26.81
CA ASP A 233 -3.13 86.30 -26.17
C ASP A 233 -2.16 85.43 -26.97
N SER A 234 -1.48 86.09 -27.90
CA SER A 234 -0.32 85.54 -28.61
C SER A 234 0.78 85.19 -27.60
N PHE A 235 0.91 83.90 -27.27
CA PHE A 235 2.07 83.39 -26.55
C PHE A 235 3.34 83.60 -27.38
N ARG A 236 4.13 84.61 -27.02
CA ARG A 236 5.51 84.75 -27.48
C ARG A 236 6.39 83.80 -26.66
N PHE A 237 6.80 82.69 -27.27
CA PHE A 237 7.87 81.86 -26.74
C PHE A 237 9.20 82.63 -26.87
N PRO A 238 10.02 82.75 -25.80
CA PRO A 238 11.19 83.64 -25.82
C PRO A 238 12.31 83.21 -26.74
N ASN A 239 12.39 81.95 -27.20
CA ASN A 239 13.39 81.48 -28.14
C ASN A 239 12.91 80.19 -28.80
N GLY A 240 12.42 80.27 -30.04
CA GLY A 240 12.11 79.09 -30.84
C GLY A 240 10.98 79.34 -31.83
N HIS A 241 11.33 79.48 -33.11
CA HIS A 241 10.37 79.43 -34.21
C HIS A 241 9.74 78.03 -34.29
N PHE A 242 8.55 77.85 -33.73
CA PHE A 242 7.69 76.73 -34.08
C PHE A 242 6.75 77.18 -35.21
N SER A 243 6.98 76.63 -36.41
CA SER A 243 6.10 76.78 -37.56
C SER A 243 4.86 75.91 -37.37
N LEU A 244 3.67 76.49 -37.54
CA LEU A 244 2.37 75.81 -37.47
C LEU A 244 2.12 74.84 -38.65
N GLN A 245 3.11 74.56 -39.49
CA GLN A 245 2.98 73.54 -40.55
C GLN A 245 2.90 72.11 -40.01
N ASN A 246 3.30 71.84 -38.76
CA ASN A 246 3.34 70.47 -38.21
C ASN A 246 2.08 70.04 -37.45
N VAL A 247 1.03 70.86 -37.37
CA VAL A 247 -0.22 70.46 -36.67
C VAL A 247 -0.97 69.37 -37.45
N ASN A 248 -0.85 69.35 -38.79
CA ASN A 248 -1.42 68.28 -39.60
C ASN A 248 -0.60 66.97 -39.52
N GLU A 249 0.69 67.04 -39.22
CA GLU A 249 1.51 65.82 -39.04
C GLU A 249 1.23 65.12 -37.71
N PHE A 250 0.87 65.87 -36.66
CA PHE A 250 0.53 65.27 -35.37
C PHE A 250 -0.83 64.56 -35.38
N ALA A 251 -1.80 65.09 -36.13
CA ALA A 251 -3.12 64.45 -36.30
C ALA A 251 -3.04 63.12 -37.08
N ALA A 252 -2.04 62.97 -37.97
CA ALA A 252 -1.81 61.73 -38.71
C ALA A 252 -1.12 60.63 -37.89
N TYR A 253 -0.51 60.96 -36.75
CA TYR A 253 0.20 60.00 -35.89
C TYR A 253 -0.70 59.40 -34.79
N CYS A 254 -1.91 59.91 -34.61
CA CYS A 254 -2.86 59.45 -33.58
C CYS A 254 -4.07 58.66 -34.14
N GLN A 255 -4.03 58.28 -35.42
CA GLN A 255 -4.87 57.23 -35.99
C GLN A 255 -4.03 55.96 -36.21
#